data_AF-A0A7Y1VI62-F1
#
_entry.id   AF-A0A7Y1VI62-F1
#
_cell.length_a   1.000
_cell.length_b   1.000
_cell.length_c   1.000
_cell.angle_alpha   90.00
_cell.angle_beta   90.00
_cell.angle_gamma   90.00
#
_symmetry.space_group_name_H-M   'P 1'
#
loop_
_entity.id
_entity.type
_entity.pdbx_description
1 polymer ?
#
loop_
_entity_poly.entity_id
_entity_poly.type
_entity_poly.pdbx_seq_one_letter_code
_entity_poly.pdbx_strand_id
1 'polypeptide(L)'
;MKRLVVWLAVGLAVVASGVVGLTMAHAPTPAHAQQPPPEPEGITYAIHGGGWGHGTGMSQFGAYGMGLEGRTWTQILGWYFTNIDTGQLGVDVPDPGV
;
A
#
# COMPACT_ATOMS: atom_id res chain seq x y z
N MET A 1 37.34 -77.65 39.86
CA MET A 1 38.53 -76.87 39.44
C MET A 1 38.60 -76.61 37.92
N LYS A 2 37.46 -76.39 37.23
CA LYS A 2 37.43 -76.12 35.76
C LYS A 2 36.43 -75.00 35.37
N ARG A 3 35.82 -74.34 36.36
CA ARG A 3 34.84 -73.25 36.17
C ARG A 3 35.38 -71.87 36.62
N LEU A 4 36.61 -71.83 37.14
CA LEU A 4 37.28 -70.62 37.64
C LEU A 4 38.19 -69.96 36.58
N VAL A 5 38.58 -70.69 35.53
CA VAL A 5 39.43 -70.17 34.43
C VAL A 5 38.61 -69.46 33.34
N VAL A 6 37.32 -69.77 33.22
CA VAL A 6 36.44 -69.18 32.19
C VAL A 6 36.07 -67.72 32.49
N TRP A 7 36.09 -67.30 33.76
CA TRP A 7 35.73 -65.92 34.13
C TRP A 7 36.85 -64.89 33.94
N LEU A 8 38.11 -65.32 33.75
CA LEU A 8 39.23 -64.42 33.46
C LEU A 8 39.31 -63.99 31.98
N ALA A 9 38.63 -64.69 31.07
CA ALA A 9 38.63 -64.36 29.64
C ALA A 9 37.49 -63.42 29.19
N VAL A 10 36.47 -63.19 30.04
CA VAL A 10 35.33 -62.31 29.70
C VAL A 10 35.57 -60.86 30.17
N GLY A 11 36.51 -60.64 31.09
CA GLY A 11 36.81 -59.32 31.66
C GLY A 11 37.65 -58.37 30.80
N LEU A 12 38.15 -58.80 29.63
CA LEU A 12 39.07 -58.01 28.80
C LEU A 12 38.40 -57.32 27.59
N ALA A 13 37.08 -57.45 27.40
CA ALA A 13 36.42 -56.96 26.18
C ALA A 13 35.37 -55.85 26.38
N VAL A 14 35.27 -55.22 27.56
CA VAL A 14 34.24 -54.19 27.83
C VAL A 14 34.82 -52.79 28.11
N VAL A 15 36.15 -52.61 28.18
CA VAL A 15 36.73 -51.29 28.48
C VAL A 15 36.99 -50.43 27.22
N ALA A 16 36.68 -50.92 26.01
CA ALA A 16 37.04 -50.24 24.75
C ALA A 16 35.90 -49.45 24.07
N SER A 17 34.84 -49.03 24.77
CA SER A 17 33.72 -48.29 24.15
C SER A 17 33.19 -47.10 24.95
N GLY A 18 33.96 -46.58 25.90
CA GLY A 18 33.50 -45.56 26.85
C GLY A 18 33.79 -44.09 26.49
N VAL A 19 34.11 -43.74 25.24
CA VAL A 19 34.35 -42.32 24.84
C VAL A 19 33.67 -41.98 23.51
N VAL A 20 32.43 -42.42 23.30
CA VAL A 20 31.61 -41.92 22.20
C VAL A 20 30.21 -41.68 22.72
N GLY A 21 29.81 -40.41 22.83
CA GLY A 21 28.42 -40.05 23.01
C GLY A 21 28.09 -39.26 24.27
N LEU A 22 28.70 -38.08 24.45
CA LEU A 22 28.06 -37.05 25.27
C LEU A 22 28.41 -35.62 24.80
N THR A 23 28.00 -35.30 23.58
CA THR A 23 27.76 -33.91 23.17
C THR A 23 26.43 -33.86 22.43
N MET A 24 25.32 -33.95 23.17
CA MET A 24 24.01 -33.61 22.62
C MET A 24 23.98 -32.09 22.40
N ALA A 25 24.44 -31.66 21.23
CA ALA A 25 24.20 -30.32 20.74
C ALA A 25 22.68 -30.14 20.61
N HIS A 26 22.07 -29.48 21.59
CA HIS A 26 20.70 -29.01 21.45
C HIS A 26 20.76 -27.91 20.40
N ALA A 27 20.26 -28.19 19.19
CA ALA A 27 20.00 -27.14 18.22
C ALA A 27 19.00 -26.15 18.84
N PRO A 28 19.22 -24.83 18.75
CA PRO A 28 18.19 -23.89 19.16
C PRO A 28 16.97 -24.12 18.27
N THR A 29 15.82 -24.43 18.87
CA THR A 29 14.55 -24.38 18.15
C THR A 29 14.39 -22.97 17.59
N PRO A 30 14.08 -22.80 16.29
CA PRO A 30 13.82 -21.48 15.76
C PRO A 30 12.64 -20.89 16.52
N ALA A 31 12.84 -19.71 17.12
CA ALA A 31 11.74 -18.95 17.68
C ALA A 31 10.86 -18.49 16.51
N HIS A 32 9.70 -19.12 16.35
CA HIS A 32 8.70 -18.63 15.44
C HIS A 32 8.07 -17.40 16.09
N ALA A 33 8.33 -16.21 15.56
CA ALA A 33 7.62 -15.02 16.00
C ALA A 33 6.12 -15.29 15.82
N GLN A 34 5.36 -15.24 16.92
CA GLN A 34 3.91 -15.29 16.83
C GLN A 34 3.47 -14.06 16.02
N GLN A 35 2.82 -14.29 14.88
CA GLN A 35 2.21 -13.19 14.14
C GLN A 35 1.25 -12.49 15.10
N PRO A 36 1.29 -11.15 15.20
CA PRO A 36 0.28 -10.43 15.94
C PRO A 36 -1.10 -10.84 15.42
N PRO A 37 -2.14 -10.84 16.28
CA PRO A 37 -3.50 -11.13 15.85
C PRO A 37 -3.83 -10.30 14.61
N PRO A 38 -4.59 -10.85 13.64
CA PRO A 38 -5.06 -10.03 12.52
C PRO A 38 -5.77 -8.79 13.10
N GLU A 39 -5.36 -7.61 12.61
CA GLU A 39 -6.09 -6.38 12.87
C GLU A 39 -7.56 -6.62 12.51
N PRO A 40 -8.52 -6.16 13.33
CA PRO A 40 -9.93 -6.30 12.99
C PRO A 40 -10.16 -5.68 11.61
N GLU A 41 -10.78 -6.44 10.70
CA GLU A 41 -11.11 -5.94 9.36
C GLU A 41 -12.05 -4.74 9.50
N GLY A 42 -11.50 -3.54 9.30
CA GLY A 42 -12.26 -2.30 9.38
C GLY A 42 -13.31 -2.23 8.28
N ILE A 43 -14.43 -1.56 8.57
CA ILE A 43 -15.45 -1.30 7.54
C ILE A 43 -14.89 -0.26 6.56
N THR A 44 -14.75 -0.64 5.29
CA THR A 44 -14.31 0.26 4.22
C THR A 44 -15.52 0.87 3.52
N TYR A 45 -15.53 2.20 3.39
CA TYR A 45 -16.48 2.92 2.56
C TYR A 45 -15.74 3.56 1.38
N ALA A 46 -16.11 3.16 0.16
CA ALA A 46 -15.64 3.81 -1.06
C ALA A 46 -16.68 4.84 -1.51
N ILE A 47 -16.25 6.09 -1.67
CA ILE A 47 -17.08 7.18 -2.18
C ILE A 47 -16.52 7.60 -3.52
N HIS A 48 -17.37 7.55 -4.55
CA HIS A 48 -17.04 8.04 -5.89
C HIS A 48 -17.72 9.39 -6.09
N GLY A 49 -16.93 10.43 -6.32
CA GLY A 49 -17.40 11.77 -6.67
C GLY A 49 -17.20 12.10 -8.15
N GLY A 50 -17.69 13.27 -8.57
CA GLY A 50 -17.49 13.80 -9.92
C GLY A 50 -17.37 15.32 -9.91
N GLY A 51 -16.58 15.87 -10.83
CA GLY A 51 -16.30 17.31 -10.92
C GLY A 51 -15.31 17.82 -9.86
N TRP A 52 -14.97 19.11 -9.94
CA TRP A 52 -14.11 19.80 -8.98
C TRP A 52 -14.61 21.24 -8.78
N GLY A 53 -15.04 21.57 -7.55
CA GLY A 53 -15.61 22.87 -7.20
C GLY A 53 -17.06 22.80 -6.70
N HIS A 54 -17.67 23.95 -6.46
CA HIS A 54 -19.03 24.07 -5.91
C HIS A 54 -20.15 23.86 -6.96
N GLY A 55 -19.79 23.74 -8.25
CA GLY A 55 -20.74 23.39 -9.31
C GLY A 55 -21.74 24.49 -9.68
N THR A 56 -21.49 25.75 -9.32
CA THR A 56 -22.36 26.89 -9.63
C THR A 56 -21.67 27.88 -10.55
N GLY A 57 -22.40 28.45 -11.50
CA GLY A 57 -21.84 29.40 -12.47
C GLY A 57 -21.05 28.70 -13.57
N MET A 58 -19.80 29.13 -13.78
CA MET A 58 -19.01 28.72 -14.94
C MET A 58 -18.06 27.56 -14.64
N SER A 59 -18.16 26.47 -15.41
CA SER A 59 -17.11 25.45 -15.46
C SER A 59 -15.93 25.94 -16.29
N GLN A 60 -14.75 26.05 -15.66
CA GLN A 60 -13.52 26.47 -16.33
C GLN A 60 -13.14 25.51 -17.47
N PHE A 61 -13.21 24.20 -17.23
CA PHE A 61 -12.94 23.19 -18.26
C PHE A 61 -13.96 23.22 -19.39
N GLY A 62 -15.24 23.46 -19.08
CA GLY A 62 -16.26 23.59 -20.11
C GLY A 62 -16.11 24.88 -20.93
N ALA A 63 -15.72 25.99 -20.30
CA ALA A 63 -15.38 27.24 -20.98
C ALA A 63 -14.16 27.06 -21.90
N TYR A 64 -13.13 26.36 -21.43
CA TYR A 64 -11.97 26.00 -22.24
C TYR A 64 -12.36 25.15 -23.46
N GLY A 65 -13.16 24.09 -23.28
CA GLY A 65 -13.66 23.25 -24.38
C GLY A 65 -14.47 24.06 -25.40
N MET A 66 -15.36 24.93 -24.94
CA MET A 66 -16.10 25.84 -25.81
C MET A 66 -15.19 26.82 -26.57
N GLY A 67 -14.11 27.29 -25.94
CA GLY A 67 -13.09 28.11 -26.62
C GLY A 67 -12.35 27.33 -27.70
N LEU A 68 -12.00 26.06 -27.46
CA LEU A 68 -11.42 25.18 -28.48
C LEU A 68 -12.37 24.92 -29.66
N GLU A 69 -13.68 24.94 -29.43
CA GLU A 69 -14.72 24.90 -30.46
C GLU A 69 -14.91 26.25 -31.19
N GLY A 70 -14.16 27.29 -30.82
CA GLY A 70 -14.21 28.61 -31.46
C GLY A 70 -15.31 29.53 -30.95
N ARG A 71 -15.93 29.22 -29.80
CA ARG A 71 -16.93 30.12 -29.20
C ARG A 71 -16.27 31.38 -28.63
N THR A 72 -16.91 32.53 -28.81
CA THR A 72 -16.46 33.79 -28.24
C THR A 72 -16.71 33.84 -26.73
N TRP A 73 -16.00 34.72 -26.01
CA TRP A 73 -16.21 34.90 -24.57
C TRP A 73 -17.66 35.27 -24.24
N THR A 74 -18.32 36.09 -25.06
CA THR A 74 -19.74 36.46 -24.88
C THR A 74 -20.68 35.27 -25.01
N GLN A 75 -20.43 34.37 -25.97
CA GLN A 75 -21.21 33.14 -26.14
C GLN A 75 -21.01 32.18 -24.96
N ILE A 76 -19.78 32.08 -24.45
CA ILE A 76 -19.45 31.25 -23.29
C ILE A 76 -20.13 31.79 -22.03
N LEU A 77 -20.06 33.11 -21.78
CA LEU A 77 -20.75 33.72 -20.63
C LEU A 77 -22.26 33.50 -20.72
N GLY A 78 -22.86 33.74 -21.89
CA GLY A 78 -24.31 33.57 -22.10
C GLY A 78 -24.80 32.13 -21.94
N TRP A 79 -23.92 31.14 -22.09
CA TRP A 79 -24.23 29.73 -21.79
C TRP A 79 -24.33 29.45 -20.29
N TYR A 80 -23.43 30.01 -19.49
CA TYR A 80 -23.36 29.75 -18.04
C TYR A 80 -24.24 30.68 -17.20
N PHE A 81 -24.51 31.89 -17.69
CA PHE A 81 -25.24 32.90 -16.96
C PHE A 81 -26.38 33.41 -17.83
N THR A 82 -27.62 33.06 -17.48
CA THR A 82 -28.80 33.50 -18.21
C THR A 82 -29.21 34.92 -17.79
N ASN A 83 -29.75 35.68 -18.73
CA ASN A 83 -30.23 37.06 -18.51
C ASN A 83 -29.17 38.02 -17.93
N ILE A 84 -27.94 37.94 -18.44
CA ILE A 84 -26.86 38.88 -18.10
C ILE A 84 -26.69 39.94 -19.19
N ASP A 85 -26.20 41.10 -18.77
CA ASP A 85 -25.65 42.12 -19.66
C ASP A 85 -24.14 42.28 -19.40
N THR A 86 -23.38 42.62 -20.43
CA THR A 86 -21.95 42.93 -20.32
C THR A 86 -21.74 44.43 -20.24
N GLY A 87 -20.98 44.89 -19.23
CA GLY A 87 -20.61 46.30 -19.06
C GLY A 87 -19.11 46.52 -19.27
N GLN A 88 -18.74 47.70 -19.80
CA GLN A 88 -17.35 48.12 -19.95
C GLN A 88 -17.01 49.11 -18.83
N LEU A 89 -15.97 48.80 -18.05
CA LEU A 89 -15.56 49.60 -16.89
C LEU A 89 -14.71 50.83 -17.26
N GLY A 90 -14.51 51.11 -18.56
CA GLY A 90 -13.66 52.20 -19.02
C GLY A 90 -12.16 51.98 -18.80
N VAL A 91 -11.76 50.77 -18.39
CA VAL A 91 -10.38 50.32 -18.34
C VAL A 91 -10.12 49.43 -19.55
N ASP A 92 -9.11 49.76 -20.35
CA ASP A 92 -8.65 48.88 -21.42
C ASP A 92 -7.94 47.70 -20.77
N VAL A 93 -8.59 46.53 -20.79
CA VAL A 93 -7.94 45.27 -20.45
C VAL A 93 -7.36 44.75 -21.77
N PRO A 94 -6.02 44.67 -21.91
CA PRO A 94 -5.42 44.11 -23.12
C PRO A 94 -6.02 42.73 -23.40
N ASP A 95 -6.44 42.50 -24.64
CA ASP A 95 -6.86 41.18 -25.09
C ASP A 95 -5.72 40.20 -24.78
N PRO A 96 -5.93 39.14 -23.97
CA PRO A 96 -4.86 38.22 -23.59
C PRO A 96 -4.20 37.51 -24.78
N GLY A 97 -4.75 37.66 -25.98
CA GLY A 97 -4.21 37.07 -27.20
C GLY A 97 -4.56 35.59 -27.24
N VAL A 98 -5.33 35.23 -28.26
CA VAL A 98 -5.46 33.84 -28.70
C VAL A 98 -4.35 33.48 -29.67
#